data_AF-A0A954EXI7-F1
#
_entry.id   AF-A0A954EXI7-F1
#
_cell.length_a   1.000
_cell.length_b   1.000
_cell.length_c   1.000
_cell.angle_alpha   90.00
_cell.angle_beta   90.00
_cell.angle_gamma   90.00
#
_symmetry.space_group_name_H-M   'P 1'
#
loop_
_entity.id
_entity.type
_entity.pdbx_description
1 polymer ?
#
loop_
_entity_poly.entity_id
_entity_poly.type
_entity_poly.pdbx_seq_one_letter_code
_entity_poly.pdbx_strand_id
1 'polypeptide(L)'
;QLNQLGERGEAALQTIRDGGSLPDPWTWDDRIWAAVVTLITVAVLYNGRYGPLQMISTVLVVAFTFLTLGNVFSLQMTDKYSLSTEDILRGLSFGLPSGSNGWESVKTALATFGIIGVGATELITYPYWCIEKGYARYAGKRTDDEFWATRANGWIRVMKYDAFLSMIVYTLATIAFYIMGVTVLHREGRDPDGMRMVTSLASAYVPIFGTYAKWLFLVGAIAVLYSTFLVANAGHARMFTDSLKVFGLIDRNSQKVHNITLTAFCVLLPVTCLAIFCSGINPVDAILLAGMMQAIMLPMLGFSALYFRWYATDQRLAPGKAWDIALVISFVGLLITGIWGVVAKLI
;
A
#
# COMPACT_ATOMS: atom_id res chain seq x y z
N GLN A 1 34.72 1.70 -24.38
CA GLN A 1 35.49 0.54 -23.89
C GLN A 1 34.64 -0.73 -24.03
N LEU A 2 34.38 -1.19 -25.26
CA LEU A 2 33.52 -2.37 -25.53
C LEU A 2 34.30 -3.57 -26.11
N ASN A 3 35.63 -3.48 -26.20
CA ASN A 3 36.45 -4.47 -26.94
C ASN A 3 37.05 -5.59 -26.06
N GLN A 4 36.44 -5.89 -24.90
CA GLN A 4 36.87 -7.02 -24.04
C GLN A 4 35.67 -7.78 -23.45
N LEU A 5 34.57 -7.86 -24.18
CA LEU A 5 33.52 -8.80 -23.83
C LEU A 5 33.94 -10.15 -24.41
N GLY A 6 34.33 -11.11 -23.57
CA GLY A 6 34.56 -12.49 -24.03
C GLY A 6 33.28 -13.11 -24.59
N GLU A 7 33.33 -14.35 -25.08
CA GLU A 7 32.19 -15.06 -25.71
C GLU A 7 30.84 -14.89 -24.98
N ARG A 8 30.85 -14.94 -23.63
CA ARG A 8 29.64 -14.72 -22.82
C ARG A 8 29.08 -13.30 -22.92
N GLY A 9 29.94 -12.29 -23.03
CA GLY A 9 29.54 -10.90 -23.17
C GLY A 9 29.04 -10.56 -24.58
N GLU A 10 29.60 -11.20 -25.61
CA GLU A 10 29.08 -11.11 -26.98
C GLU A 10 27.74 -11.81 -27.13
N ALA A 11 27.59 -13.01 -26.58
CA ALA A 11 26.30 -13.72 -26.54
C ALA A 11 25.24 -12.93 -25.77
N ALA A 12 25.60 -12.33 -24.63
CA ALA A 12 24.69 -11.49 -23.85
C ALA A 12 24.27 -10.22 -24.59
N LEU A 13 25.20 -9.58 -25.31
CA LEU A 13 24.90 -8.45 -26.19
C LEU A 13 23.97 -8.83 -27.33
N GLN A 14 24.15 -10.02 -27.91
CA GLN A 14 23.32 -10.51 -28.97
C GLN A 14 21.90 -10.81 -28.49
N THR A 15 21.75 -11.44 -27.31
CA THR A 15 20.44 -11.60 -26.66
C THR A 15 19.73 -10.26 -26.42
N ILE A 16 20.45 -9.23 -25.95
CA ILE A 16 19.88 -7.88 -25.76
C ILE A 16 19.50 -7.23 -27.09
N ARG A 17 20.33 -7.37 -28.13
CA ARG A 17 20.07 -6.83 -29.48
C ARG A 17 18.86 -7.47 -30.16
N ASP A 18 18.61 -8.74 -29.87
CA ASP A 18 17.47 -9.50 -30.37
C ASP A 18 16.19 -9.26 -29.53
N GLY A 19 16.23 -8.31 -28.59
CA GLY A 19 15.09 -7.94 -27.73
C GLY A 19 14.86 -8.86 -26.54
N GLY A 20 15.77 -9.79 -26.26
CA GLY A 20 15.73 -10.68 -25.10
C GLY A 20 16.30 -10.04 -23.84
N SER A 21 15.72 -10.38 -22.68
CA SER A 21 16.28 -10.02 -21.38
C SER A 21 17.31 -11.06 -20.93
N LEU A 22 18.40 -10.60 -20.31
CA LEU A 22 19.37 -11.51 -19.70
C LEU A 22 18.75 -12.09 -18.41
N PRO A 23 18.74 -13.42 -18.22
CA PRO A 23 18.32 -14.01 -16.96
C PRO A 23 19.25 -13.51 -15.84
N ASP A 24 18.65 -12.99 -14.77
CA ASP A 24 19.42 -12.58 -13.60
C ASP A 24 20.18 -13.78 -13.02
N PRO A 25 21.44 -13.59 -12.58
CA PRO A 25 22.20 -14.67 -11.97
C PRO A 25 21.45 -15.21 -10.75
N TRP A 26 21.35 -16.53 -10.65
CA TRP A 26 20.70 -17.18 -9.52
C TRP A 26 21.51 -16.92 -8.25
N THR A 27 20.94 -16.14 -7.32
CA THR A 27 21.52 -15.85 -6.01
C THR A 27 20.64 -16.40 -4.90
N TRP A 28 21.23 -16.57 -3.70
CA TRP A 28 20.51 -16.94 -2.47
C TRP A 28 20.27 -15.73 -1.55
N ASP A 29 20.86 -14.58 -1.89
CA ASP A 29 20.89 -13.39 -1.05
C ASP A 29 19.48 -12.88 -0.73
N ASP A 30 18.61 -12.84 -1.72
CA ASP A 30 17.20 -12.45 -1.59
C ASP A 30 16.45 -13.32 -0.58
N ARG A 31 16.64 -14.65 -0.65
CA ARG A 31 16.02 -15.61 0.27
C ARG A 31 16.57 -15.50 1.69
N ILE A 32 17.87 -15.28 1.84
CA ILE A 32 18.51 -15.08 3.15
C ILE A 32 17.98 -13.80 3.80
N TRP A 33 17.97 -12.68 3.05
CA TRP A 33 17.44 -11.41 3.56
C TRP A 33 15.95 -11.48 3.86
N ALA A 34 15.16 -12.17 3.03
CA ALA A 34 13.74 -12.42 3.31
C ALA A 34 13.56 -13.21 4.62
N ALA A 35 14.38 -14.23 4.86
CA ALA A 35 14.34 -14.98 6.11
C ALA A 35 14.70 -14.12 7.33
N VAL A 36 15.73 -13.27 7.22
CA VAL A 36 16.12 -12.32 8.28
C VAL A 36 14.97 -11.35 8.57
N VAL A 37 14.37 -10.75 7.54
CA VAL A 37 13.21 -9.83 7.69
C VAL A 37 12.03 -10.52 8.36
N THR A 38 11.76 -11.77 7.99
CA THR A 38 10.71 -12.58 8.62
C THR A 38 11.01 -12.84 10.09
N LEU A 39 12.24 -13.23 10.45
CA LEU A 39 12.63 -13.46 11.84
C LEU A 39 12.52 -12.19 12.70
N ILE A 40 12.95 -11.04 12.17
CA ILE A 40 12.82 -9.76 12.85
C ILE A 40 11.34 -9.41 13.03
N THR A 41 10.52 -9.55 11.98
CA THR A 41 9.07 -9.33 12.04
C THR A 41 8.43 -10.18 13.12
N VAL A 42 8.73 -11.48 13.15
CA VAL A 42 8.23 -12.40 14.17
C VAL A 42 8.65 -11.96 15.58
N ALA A 43 9.92 -11.61 15.79
CA ALA A 43 10.41 -11.16 17.09
C ALA A 43 9.73 -9.86 17.57
N VAL A 44 9.49 -8.91 16.66
CA VAL A 44 8.80 -7.65 16.97
C VAL A 44 7.33 -7.91 17.29
N LEU A 45 6.63 -8.69 16.46
CA LEU A 45 5.20 -8.97 16.62
C LEU A 45 4.90 -9.87 17.82
N TYR A 46 5.80 -10.80 18.15
CA TYR A 46 5.66 -11.67 19.33
C TYR A 46 5.63 -10.85 20.63
N ASN A 47 6.43 -9.78 20.69
CA ASN A 47 6.46 -8.87 21.84
C ASN A 47 5.29 -7.85 21.84
N GLY A 48 4.56 -7.75 20.72
CA GLY A 48 3.13 -7.41 20.68
C GLY A 48 2.67 -6.04 21.22
N ARG A 49 3.54 -5.05 21.39
CA ARG A 49 3.13 -3.72 21.88
C ARG A 49 2.85 -2.77 20.72
N TYR A 50 1.66 -2.18 20.70
CA TYR A 50 1.24 -1.17 19.72
C TYR A 50 2.18 0.06 19.70
N GLY A 51 2.69 0.50 20.85
CA GLY A 51 3.56 1.68 20.96
C GLY A 51 4.82 1.63 20.07
N PRO A 52 5.68 0.61 20.22
CA PRO A 52 6.84 0.42 19.35
C PRO A 52 6.47 0.34 17.86
N LEU A 53 5.40 -0.39 17.51
CA LEU A 53 4.93 -0.50 16.12
C LEU A 53 4.58 0.88 15.53
N GLN A 54 3.79 1.66 16.28
CA GLN A 54 3.40 3.00 15.85
C GLN A 54 4.61 3.92 15.67
N MET A 55 5.48 3.99 16.67
CA MET A 55 6.63 4.90 16.66
C MET A 55 7.58 4.60 15.50
N ILE A 56 7.92 3.32 15.30
CA ILE A 56 8.79 2.88 14.21
C ILE A 56 8.15 3.26 12.87
N SER A 57 6.90 2.88 12.62
CA SER A 57 6.24 3.17 11.35
C SER A 57 6.05 4.67 11.10
N THR A 58 5.70 5.47 12.12
CA THR A 58 5.51 6.92 11.97
C THR A 58 6.82 7.61 11.59
N VAL A 59 7.93 7.32 12.27
CA VAL A 59 9.23 7.92 11.97
C VAL A 59 9.67 7.57 10.55
N LEU A 60 9.55 6.30 10.18
CA LEU A 60 9.93 5.80 8.86
C LEU A 60 9.12 6.44 7.73
N VAL A 61 7.79 6.51 7.87
CA VAL A 61 6.89 7.10 6.87
C VAL A 61 7.13 8.60 6.74
N VAL A 62 7.25 9.33 7.86
CA VAL A 62 7.47 10.79 7.85
C VAL A 62 8.81 11.11 7.18
N ALA A 63 9.90 10.44 7.60
CA ALA A 63 11.22 10.67 7.02
C ALA A 63 11.23 10.43 5.51
N PHE A 64 10.67 9.30 5.07
CA PHE A 64 10.66 8.95 3.65
C PHE A 64 9.75 9.85 2.81
N THR A 65 8.62 10.30 3.35
CA THR A 65 7.72 11.24 2.67
C THR A 65 8.43 12.57 2.41
N PHE A 66 9.11 13.13 3.41
CA PHE A 66 9.88 14.37 3.24
C PHE A 66 11.04 14.20 2.26
N LEU A 67 11.77 13.08 2.32
CA LEU A 67 12.83 12.78 1.34
C LEU A 67 12.29 12.73 -0.09
N THR A 68 11.13 12.11 -0.28
CA THR A 68 10.50 11.96 -1.59
C THR A 68 10.00 13.30 -2.13
N LEU A 69 9.31 14.08 -1.30
CA LEU A 69 8.88 15.43 -1.68
C LEU A 69 10.06 16.35 -1.99
N GLY A 70 11.13 16.26 -1.18
CA GLY A 70 12.39 16.96 -1.44
C GLY A 70 13.01 16.57 -2.77
N ASN A 71 13.04 15.28 -3.11
CA ASN A 71 13.55 14.80 -4.39
C ASN A 71 12.75 15.36 -5.57
N VAL A 72 11.42 15.31 -5.52
CA VAL A 72 10.56 15.88 -6.58
C VAL A 72 10.79 17.38 -6.73
N PHE A 73 10.87 18.11 -5.63
CA PHE A 73 11.16 19.54 -5.67
C PHE A 73 12.51 19.85 -6.31
N SER A 74 13.56 19.09 -5.96
CA SER A 74 14.88 19.24 -6.57
C SER A 74 14.93 18.83 -8.05
N LEU A 75 14.18 17.78 -8.45
CA LEU A 75 14.04 17.39 -9.86
C LEU A 75 13.37 18.50 -10.68
N GLN A 76 12.35 19.15 -10.11
CA GLN A 76 11.66 20.27 -10.75
C GLN A 76 12.56 21.51 -10.93
N MET A 77 13.60 21.65 -10.10
CA MET A 77 14.62 22.70 -10.23
C MET A 77 15.71 22.39 -11.27
N THR A 78 15.68 21.22 -11.89
CA THR A 78 16.68 20.79 -12.87
C THR A 78 16.09 20.80 -14.28
N ASP A 79 16.66 21.56 -15.21
CA ASP A 79 16.14 21.72 -16.58
C ASP A 79 15.86 20.39 -17.30
N LYS A 80 16.73 19.38 -17.08
CA LYS A 80 16.58 18.06 -17.69
C LYS A 80 15.39 17.25 -17.16
N TYR A 81 14.96 17.48 -15.92
CA TYR A 81 13.96 16.67 -15.21
C TYR A 81 12.68 17.45 -14.87
N SER A 82 12.67 18.77 -15.07
CA SER A 82 11.50 19.60 -14.84
C SER A 82 10.34 19.24 -15.77
N LEU A 83 9.12 19.30 -15.23
CA LEU A 83 7.87 19.27 -15.98
C LEU A 83 7.43 20.69 -16.30
N SER A 84 7.03 20.94 -17.54
CA SER A 84 6.43 22.22 -17.90
C SER A 84 5.02 22.34 -17.29
N THR A 85 4.58 23.57 -17.05
CA THR A 85 3.18 23.82 -16.61
C THR A 85 2.17 23.28 -17.63
N GLU A 86 2.52 23.30 -18.92
CA GLU A 86 1.70 22.73 -19.98
C GLU A 86 1.57 21.21 -19.86
N ASP A 87 2.65 20.49 -19.56
CA ASP A 87 2.61 19.04 -19.34
C ASP A 87 1.73 18.68 -18.13
N ILE A 88 1.80 19.47 -17.06
CA ILE A 88 0.96 19.28 -15.86
C ILE A 88 -0.51 19.51 -16.20
N LEU A 89 -0.84 20.63 -16.85
CA LEU A 89 -2.22 20.94 -17.24
C LEU A 89 -2.78 19.92 -18.23
N ARG A 90 -1.95 19.47 -19.18
CA ARG A 90 -2.30 18.38 -20.11
C ARG A 90 -2.54 17.08 -19.37
N GLY A 91 -1.71 16.73 -18.39
CA GLY A 91 -1.90 15.54 -17.55
C GLY A 91 -3.15 15.58 -16.67
N LEU A 92 -3.61 16.77 -16.29
CA LEU A 92 -4.87 16.98 -15.56
C LEU A 92 -6.10 17.04 -16.48
N SER A 93 -5.91 17.10 -17.80
CA SER A 93 -7.01 17.09 -18.77
C SER A 93 -7.56 15.67 -18.96
N PHE A 94 -8.86 15.58 -19.27
CA PHE A 94 -9.49 14.30 -19.56
C PHE A 94 -9.15 13.86 -20.99
N GLY A 95 -8.30 12.84 -21.13
CA GLY A 95 -7.93 12.29 -22.42
C GLY A 95 -7.25 10.93 -22.31
N LEU A 96 -7.36 10.11 -23.36
CA LEU A 96 -6.60 8.87 -23.49
C LEU A 96 -5.24 9.15 -24.15
N PRO A 97 -4.17 8.40 -23.81
CA PRO A 97 -2.87 8.57 -24.44
C PRO A 97 -2.93 8.32 -25.95
N SER A 98 -2.34 9.22 -26.73
CA SER A 98 -2.49 9.27 -28.19
C SER A 98 -1.68 8.21 -28.96
N GLY A 99 -0.81 7.44 -28.27
CA GLY A 99 0.17 6.53 -28.89
C GLY A 99 0.17 5.08 -28.38
N SER A 100 -0.66 4.74 -27.39
CA SER A 100 -0.91 3.36 -26.94
C SER A 100 -2.34 2.98 -27.32
N ASN A 101 -2.66 1.68 -27.39
CA ASN A 101 -4.06 1.27 -27.27
C ASN A 101 -4.62 1.94 -26.01
N GLY A 102 -5.44 2.99 -26.14
CA GLY A 102 -5.90 3.78 -24.98
C GLY A 102 -6.54 2.90 -23.90
N TRP A 103 -7.11 1.78 -24.33
CA TRP A 103 -7.60 0.70 -23.49
C TRP A 103 -6.55 0.00 -22.62
N GLU A 104 -5.32 -0.21 -23.07
CA GLU A 104 -4.24 -0.81 -22.26
C GLU A 104 -3.80 0.13 -21.13
N SER A 105 -3.72 1.42 -21.42
CA SER A 105 -3.43 2.44 -20.39
C SER A 105 -4.55 2.51 -19.35
N VAL A 106 -5.81 2.45 -19.78
CA VAL A 106 -6.97 2.37 -18.86
C VAL A 106 -6.94 1.09 -18.03
N LYS A 107 -6.63 -0.06 -18.64
CA LYS A 107 -6.46 -1.34 -17.93
C LYS A 107 -5.39 -1.23 -16.85
N THR A 108 -4.24 -0.64 -17.16
CA THR A 108 -3.12 -0.46 -16.21
C THR A 108 -3.50 0.49 -15.07
N ALA A 109 -4.15 1.62 -15.38
CA ALA A 109 -4.64 2.56 -14.38
C ALA A 109 -5.68 1.93 -13.43
N LEU A 110 -6.60 1.12 -13.98
CA LEU A 110 -7.62 0.42 -13.18
C LEU A 110 -7.03 -0.74 -12.37
N ALA A 111 -6.05 -1.47 -12.92
CA ALA A 111 -5.36 -2.54 -12.21
C ALA A 111 -4.58 -2.02 -10.99
N THR A 112 -3.96 -0.84 -11.13
CA THR A 112 -3.22 -0.20 -10.05
C THR A 112 -4.12 0.52 -9.04
N PHE A 113 -5.34 0.93 -9.43
CA PHE A 113 -6.32 1.56 -8.53
C PHE A 113 -6.63 0.74 -7.28
N GLY A 114 -6.69 -0.59 -7.38
CA GLY A 114 -6.94 -1.48 -6.24
C GLY A 114 -5.80 -1.54 -5.21
N ILE A 115 -4.61 -1.05 -5.56
CA ILE A 115 -3.40 -1.06 -4.72
C ILE A 115 -2.98 0.35 -4.30
N ILE A 116 -3.21 1.36 -5.15
CA ILE A 116 -2.78 2.74 -4.90
C ILE A 116 -3.75 3.43 -3.93
N GLY A 117 -3.23 3.91 -2.80
CA GLY A 117 -3.98 4.66 -1.80
C GLY A 117 -4.38 3.80 -0.61
N VAL A 118 -5.68 3.78 -0.28
CA VAL A 118 -6.22 3.01 0.84
C VAL A 118 -6.94 1.79 0.27
N GLY A 119 -6.33 0.62 0.43
CA GLY A 119 -6.87 -0.65 -0.01
C GLY A 119 -7.95 -1.20 0.92
N ALA A 120 -8.53 -2.34 0.52
CA ALA A 120 -9.55 -3.02 1.30
C ALA A 120 -9.01 -3.46 2.67
N THR A 121 -7.76 -3.90 2.72
CA THR A 121 -7.11 -4.36 3.95
C THR A 121 -6.96 -3.22 4.96
N GLU A 122 -6.55 -2.03 4.51
CA GLU A 122 -6.39 -0.86 5.36
C GLU A 122 -7.73 -0.40 5.95
N LEU A 123 -8.80 -0.44 5.15
CA LEU A 123 -10.16 -0.13 5.64
C LEU A 123 -10.62 -1.10 6.73
N ILE A 124 -10.30 -2.40 6.61
CA ILE A 124 -10.66 -3.42 7.61
C ILE A 124 -9.79 -3.31 8.87
N THR A 125 -8.52 -2.96 8.71
CA THR A 125 -7.56 -2.92 9.82
C THR A 125 -7.61 -1.60 10.60
N TYR A 126 -8.02 -0.49 9.99
CA TYR A 126 -8.10 0.82 10.65
C TYR A 126 -8.86 0.83 11.98
N PRO A 127 -10.06 0.19 12.11
CA PRO A 127 -10.76 0.10 13.38
C PRO A 127 -9.95 -0.54 14.51
N TYR A 128 -9.11 -1.54 14.21
CA TYR A 128 -8.26 -2.17 15.22
C TYR A 128 -7.23 -1.18 15.77
N TRP A 129 -6.61 -0.38 14.91
CA TRP A 129 -5.65 0.64 15.33
C TRP A 129 -6.29 1.73 16.17
N CYS A 130 -7.50 2.16 15.81
CA CYS A 130 -8.30 3.08 16.62
C CYS A 130 -8.54 2.52 18.02
N ILE A 131 -8.99 1.26 18.12
CA ILE A 131 -9.25 0.60 19.41
C ILE A 131 -7.99 0.50 20.26
N GLU A 132 -6.86 0.07 19.68
CA GLU A 132 -5.59 -0.08 20.41
C GLU A 132 -5.01 1.26 20.88
N LYS A 133 -5.10 2.29 20.05
CA LYS A 133 -4.72 3.65 20.44
C LYS A 133 -5.60 4.18 21.57
N GLY A 134 -6.78 3.61 21.76
CA GLY A 134 -7.75 4.00 22.78
C GLY A 134 -8.75 5.04 22.29
N TYR A 135 -9.00 5.11 20.97
CA TYR A 135 -10.04 5.96 20.42
C TYR A 135 -11.39 5.57 21.05
N ALA A 136 -12.19 6.58 21.37
CA ALA A 136 -13.49 6.43 22.02
C ALA A 136 -13.48 5.75 23.40
N ARG A 137 -12.31 5.52 24.04
CA ARG A 137 -12.22 4.92 25.39
C ARG A 137 -13.06 5.69 26.44
N TYR A 138 -13.14 7.01 26.29
CA TYR A 138 -13.90 7.89 27.19
C TYR A 138 -15.35 8.14 26.74
N ALA A 139 -15.82 7.55 25.62
CA ALA A 139 -17.22 7.63 25.24
C ALA A 139 -18.12 6.82 26.20
N GLY A 140 -17.58 5.72 26.74
CA GLY A 140 -18.31 4.77 27.59
C GLY A 140 -19.20 3.82 26.78
N LYS A 141 -19.88 2.89 27.46
CA LYS A 141 -20.88 2.02 26.83
C LYS A 141 -22.00 2.87 26.24
N ARG A 142 -22.57 2.41 25.12
CA ARG A 142 -23.72 3.06 24.49
C ARG A 142 -24.90 3.11 25.45
N THR A 143 -25.48 4.29 25.59
CA THR A 143 -26.64 4.58 26.41
C THR A 143 -27.57 5.56 25.67
N ASP A 144 -28.82 5.64 26.11
CA ASP A 144 -29.85 6.46 25.45
C ASP A 144 -29.79 7.94 25.85
N ASP A 145 -28.91 8.33 26.77
CA ASP A 145 -28.73 9.73 27.16
C ASP A 145 -27.97 10.55 26.10
N GLU A 146 -28.28 11.85 26.03
CA GLU A 146 -27.63 12.81 25.13
C GLU A 146 -26.15 13.06 25.47
N PHE A 147 -25.72 12.81 26.72
CA PHE A 147 -24.32 12.99 27.09
C PHE A 147 -23.44 11.94 26.41
N TRP A 148 -23.91 10.71 26.25
CA TRP A 148 -23.20 9.71 25.45
C TRP A 148 -23.04 10.15 24.00
N ALA A 149 -24.10 10.63 23.36
CA ALA A 149 -24.05 11.10 21.97
C ALA A 149 -23.05 12.26 21.80
N THR A 150 -23.00 13.18 22.77
CA THR A 150 -22.03 14.28 22.77
C THR A 150 -20.59 13.79 22.88
N ARG A 151 -20.31 12.85 23.81
CA ARG A 151 -18.97 12.25 23.94
C ARG A 151 -18.57 11.49 22.68
N ALA A 152 -19.47 10.69 22.13
CA ALA A 152 -19.23 9.93 20.90
C ALA A 152 -18.97 10.85 19.69
N ASN A 153 -19.73 11.93 19.53
CA ASN A 153 -19.51 12.93 18.48
C ASN A 153 -18.14 13.63 18.60
N GLY A 154 -17.68 13.89 19.83
CA GLY A 154 -16.32 14.39 20.08
C GLY A 154 -15.25 13.45 19.51
N TRP A 155 -15.39 12.15 19.74
CA TRP A 155 -14.47 11.14 19.20
C TRP A 155 -14.57 10.98 17.68
N ILE A 156 -15.78 11.00 17.12
CA ILE A 156 -15.98 10.98 15.66
C ILE A 156 -15.27 12.16 15.00
N ARG A 157 -15.24 13.33 15.65
CA ARG A 157 -14.51 14.50 15.14
C ARG A 157 -12.99 14.26 15.09
N VAL A 158 -12.41 13.67 16.14
CA VAL A 158 -10.99 13.30 16.16
C VAL A 158 -10.67 12.30 15.04
N MET A 159 -11.51 11.28 14.89
CA MET A 159 -11.36 10.27 13.82
C MET A 159 -11.45 10.91 12.42
N LYS A 160 -12.34 11.89 12.22
CA LYS A 160 -12.42 12.64 10.95
C LYS A 160 -11.12 13.40 10.67
N TYR A 161 -10.56 14.11 11.65
CA TYR A 161 -9.30 14.83 11.46
C TYR A 161 -8.15 13.87 11.13
N ASP A 162 -8.08 12.74 11.83
CA ASP A 162 -7.09 11.69 11.58
C ASP A 162 -7.18 11.15 10.15
N ALA A 163 -8.38 10.75 9.71
CA ALA A 163 -8.61 10.25 8.37
C ALA A 163 -8.35 11.30 7.28
N PHE A 164 -8.79 12.55 7.46
CA PHE A 164 -8.55 13.62 6.49
C PHE A 164 -7.08 14.02 6.38
N LEU A 165 -6.37 14.10 7.51
CA LEU A 165 -4.94 14.41 7.51
C LEU A 165 -4.16 13.28 6.82
N SER A 166 -4.49 12.03 7.13
CA SER A 166 -3.93 10.86 6.45
C SER A 166 -4.19 10.92 4.94
N MET A 167 -5.41 11.29 4.53
CA MET A 167 -5.80 11.49 3.13
C MET A 167 -4.90 12.48 2.40
N ILE A 168 -4.66 13.64 3.00
CA ILE A 168 -3.78 14.65 2.42
C ILE A 168 -2.36 14.11 2.28
N VAL A 169 -1.82 13.50 3.34
CA VAL A 169 -0.43 13.00 3.36
C VAL A 169 -0.21 11.91 2.31
N TYR A 170 -1.06 10.87 2.26
CA TYR A 170 -0.88 9.81 1.27
C TYR A 170 -1.10 10.32 -0.16
N THR A 171 -2.01 11.27 -0.36
CA THR A 171 -2.27 11.85 -1.69
C THR A 171 -1.05 12.61 -2.20
N LEU A 172 -0.45 13.46 -1.35
CA LEU A 172 0.77 14.20 -1.69
C LEU A 172 1.93 13.24 -1.99
N ALA A 173 2.11 12.20 -1.17
CA ALA A 173 3.13 11.18 -1.42
C ALA A 173 2.90 10.44 -2.75
N THR A 174 1.65 10.07 -3.05
CA THR A 174 1.28 9.38 -4.30
C THR A 174 1.57 10.25 -5.52
N ILE A 175 1.19 11.54 -5.47
CA ILE A 175 1.49 12.50 -6.53
C ILE A 175 3.01 12.62 -6.73
N ALA A 176 3.78 12.65 -5.64
CA ALA A 176 5.24 12.72 -5.72
C ALA A 176 5.85 11.49 -6.42
N PHE A 177 5.41 10.28 -6.07
CA PHE A 177 5.83 9.05 -6.77
C PHE A 177 5.45 9.05 -8.24
N TYR A 178 4.24 9.52 -8.56
CA TYR A 178 3.77 9.61 -9.93
C TYR A 178 4.65 10.57 -10.76
N ILE A 179 4.96 11.75 -10.21
CA ILE A 179 5.86 12.73 -10.85
C ILE A 179 7.26 12.14 -11.05
N MET A 180 7.84 11.46 -10.06
CA MET A 180 9.15 10.81 -10.23
C MET A 180 9.13 9.74 -11.32
N GLY A 181 8.05 8.96 -11.41
CA GLY A 181 7.88 7.95 -12.45
C GLY A 181 7.90 8.55 -13.85
N VAL A 182 7.16 9.65 -14.06
CA VAL A 182 7.13 10.34 -15.36
C VAL A 182 8.44 11.07 -15.67
N THR A 183 9.01 11.77 -14.69
CA THR A 183 10.20 12.61 -14.91
C THR A 183 11.48 11.83 -15.08
N VAL A 184 11.62 10.68 -14.42
CA VAL A 184 12.85 9.87 -14.48
C VAL A 184 12.63 8.57 -15.24
N LEU A 185 11.72 7.70 -14.79
CA LEU A 185 11.61 6.34 -15.35
C LEU A 185 11.13 6.35 -16.79
N HIS A 186 10.07 7.10 -17.07
CA HIS A 186 9.52 7.22 -18.42
C HIS A 186 10.51 7.90 -19.38
N ARG A 187 11.17 9.00 -18.94
CA ARG A 187 12.19 9.68 -19.75
C ARG A 187 13.41 8.81 -20.07
N GLU A 188 13.79 7.92 -19.16
CA GLU A 188 14.93 7.02 -19.33
C GLU A 188 14.54 5.67 -19.98
N GLY A 189 13.27 5.51 -20.38
CA GLY A 189 12.77 4.31 -21.06
C GLY A 189 12.89 3.03 -20.23
N ARG A 190 12.87 3.14 -18.89
CA ARG A 190 13.02 1.99 -18.00
C ARG A 190 11.66 1.40 -17.63
N ASP A 191 11.48 0.14 -17.99
CA ASP A 191 10.38 -0.68 -17.50
C ASP A 191 10.84 -1.49 -16.26
N PRO A 192 10.25 -1.29 -15.07
CA PRO A 192 10.63 -2.04 -13.89
C PRO A 192 10.08 -3.47 -13.95
N ASP A 193 10.95 -4.45 -14.26
CA ASP A 193 10.58 -5.88 -14.29
C ASP A 193 11.38 -6.72 -13.27
N GLY A 194 10.73 -7.76 -12.74
CA GLY A 194 11.29 -8.76 -11.85
C GLY A 194 12.03 -8.20 -10.63
N MET A 195 13.17 -8.82 -10.28
CA MET A 195 14.01 -8.41 -9.14
C MET A 195 14.72 -7.08 -9.36
N ARG A 196 14.78 -6.58 -10.60
CA ARG A 196 15.40 -5.29 -10.95
C ARG A 196 14.50 -4.10 -10.67
N MET A 197 13.21 -4.31 -10.37
CA MET A 197 12.25 -3.27 -10.01
C MET A 197 12.83 -2.30 -8.96
N VAL A 198 13.43 -2.83 -7.90
CA VAL A 198 14.03 -2.03 -6.81
C VAL A 198 15.16 -1.13 -7.33
N THR A 199 16.01 -1.65 -8.21
CA THR A 199 17.12 -0.88 -8.81
C THR A 199 16.62 0.16 -9.80
N SER A 200 15.58 -0.17 -10.57
CA SER A 200 14.91 0.78 -11.46
C SER A 200 14.28 1.93 -10.66
N LEU A 201 13.56 1.65 -9.57
CA LEU A 201 13.00 2.67 -8.70
C LEU A 201 14.09 3.54 -8.03
N ALA A 202 15.20 2.94 -7.58
CA ALA A 202 16.32 3.68 -7.00
C ALA A 202 16.93 4.70 -7.96
N SER A 203 16.87 4.42 -9.27
CA SER A 203 17.38 5.33 -10.30
C SER A 203 16.67 6.69 -10.31
N ALA A 204 15.43 6.78 -9.82
CA ALA A 204 14.68 8.02 -9.68
C ALA A 204 15.33 9.04 -8.71
N TYR A 205 16.19 8.57 -7.80
CA TYR A 205 16.88 9.40 -6.82
C TYR A 205 18.32 9.75 -7.24
N VAL A 206 18.86 9.06 -8.25
CA VAL A 206 20.26 9.25 -8.71
C VAL A 206 20.54 10.66 -9.22
N PRO A 207 19.66 11.32 -10.01
CA PRO A 207 19.93 12.66 -10.52
C PRO A 207 20.23 13.70 -9.43
N ILE A 208 19.62 13.57 -8.25
CA ILE A 208 19.74 14.55 -7.16
C ILE A 208 20.79 14.13 -6.15
N PHE A 209 20.78 12.86 -5.73
CA PHE A 209 21.62 12.38 -4.63
C PHE A 209 22.91 11.70 -5.08
N GLY A 210 23.11 11.53 -6.40
CA GLY A 210 24.32 10.93 -6.97
C GLY A 210 24.66 9.59 -6.34
N THR A 211 25.87 9.47 -5.80
CA THR A 211 26.36 8.24 -5.15
C THR A 211 25.61 7.87 -3.87
N TYR A 212 24.99 8.85 -3.19
CA TYR A 212 24.21 8.61 -1.97
C TYR A 212 22.79 8.11 -2.26
N ALA A 213 22.32 8.21 -3.51
CA ALA A 213 20.98 7.80 -3.91
C ALA A 213 20.67 6.35 -3.55
N LYS A 214 21.64 5.45 -3.74
CA LYS A 214 21.48 4.01 -3.41
C LYS A 214 21.25 3.79 -1.92
N TRP A 215 22.00 4.48 -1.07
CA TRP A 215 21.87 4.37 0.40
C TRP A 215 20.58 5.00 0.89
N LEU A 216 20.23 6.17 0.37
CA LEU A 216 18.99 6.87 0.71
C LEU A 216 17.77 6.07 0.27
N PHE A 217 17.81 5.50 -0.93
CA PHE A 217 16.78 4.61 -1.42
C PHE A 217 16.71 3.32 -0.60
N LEU A 218 17.83 2.69 -0.24
CA LEU A 218 17.83 1.48 0.58
C LEU A 218 17.19 1.73 1.96
N VAL A 219 17.59 2.82 2.62
CA VAL A 219 16.99 3.23 3.90
C VAL A 219 15.50 3.54 3.73
N GLY A 220 15.12 4.21 2.64
CA GLY A 220 13.73 4.50 2.29
C GLY A 220 12.90 3.25 1.98
N ALA A 221 13.46 2.31 1.26
CA ALA A 221 12.83 1.03 0.92
C ALA A 221 12.62 0.20 2.19
N ILE A 222 13.62 0.15 3.09
CA ILE A 222 13.42 -0.44 4.42
C ILE A 222 12.31 0.35 5.15
N ALA A 223 12.37 1.67 5.18
CA ALA A 223 11.40 2.49 5.88
C ALA A 223 9.95 2.21 5.45
N VAL A 224 9.68 2.12 4.14
CA VAL A 224 8.32 1.92 3.62
C VAL A 224 7.94 0.46 3.48
N LEU A 225 8.77 -0.35 2.83
CA LEU A 225 8.38 -1.73 2.52
C LEU A 225 8.35 -2.59 3.80
N TYR A 226 9.32 -2.42 4.69
CA TYR A 226 9.32 -3.16 5.96
C TYR A 226 8.20 -2.68 6.88
N SER A 227 7.93 -1.38 6.98
CA SER A 227 6.82 -0.89 7.81
C SER A 227 5.46 -1.39 7.31
N THR A 228 5.24 -1.41 5.98
CA THR A 228 4.03 -2.00 5.39
C THR A 228 3.95 -3.50 5.69
N PHE A 229 5.03 -4.26 5.49
CA PHE A 229 5.06 -5.69 5.79
C PHE A 229 4.75 -5.99 7.26
N LEU A 230 5.35 -5.22 8.17
CA LEU A 230 5.15 -5.34 9.61
C LEU A 230 3.71 -5.02 10.02
N VAL A 231 3.17 -3.88 9.57
CA VAL A 231 1.81 -3.42 9.91
C VAL A 231 0.75 -4.32 9.28
N ALA A 232 0.95 -4.80 8.05
CA ALA A 232 0.03 -5.72 7.38
C ALA A 232 -0.06 -7.05 8.14
N ASN A 233 1.06 -7.67 8.50
CA ASN A 233 1.06 -8.91 9.29
C ASN A 233 0.39 -8.71 10.66
N ALA A 234 0.67 -7.59 11.33
CA ALA A 234 0.05 -7.24 12.59
C ALA A 234 -1.49 -7.06 12.45
N GLY A 235 -1.94 -6.38 11.41
CA GLY A 235 -3.36 -6.17 11.11
C GLY A 235 -4.07 -7.47 10.76
N HIS A 236 -3.50 -8.29 9.89
CA HIS A 236 -4.05 -9.59 9.51
C HIS A 236 -4.12 -10.56 10.68
N ALA A 237 -3.12 -10.57 11.57
CA ALA A 237 -3.16 -11.41 12.76
C ALA A 237 -4.38 -11.09 13.65
N ARG A 238 -4.71 -9.81 13.83
CA ARG A 238 -5.90 -9.37 14.56
C ARG A 238 -7.18 -9.75 13.83
N MET A 239 -7.24 -9.43 12.54
CA MET A 239 -8.39 -9.71 11.70
C MET A 239 -8.72 -11.20 11.65
N PHE A 240 -7.73 -12.07 11.49
CA PHE A 240 -7.93 -13.53 11.46
C PHE A 240 -8.31 -14.06 12.84
N THR A 241 -7.69 -13.56 13.91
CA THR A 241 -8.08 -13.95 15.27
C THR A 241 -9.55 -13.63 15.55
N ASP A 242 -10.01 -12.43 15.20
CA ASP A 242 -11.41 -12.05 15.40
C ASP A 242 -12.36 -12.74 14.42
N SER A 243 -11.91 -13.05 13.20
CA SER A 243 -12.68 -13.88 12.27
C SER A 243 -12.97 -15.27 12.87
N LEU A 244 -12.00 -15.90 13.54
CA LEU A 244 -12.23 -17.18 14.22
C LEU A 244 -13.28 -17.08 15.35
N LYS A 245 -13.35 -15.93 16.05
CA LYS A 245 -14.41 -15.66 17.03
C LYS A 245 -15.78 -15.53 16.37
N VAL A 246 -15.85 -14.85 15.22
CA VAL A 246 -17.09 -14.66 14.46
C VAL A 246 -17.61 -16.02 13.97
N PHE A 247 -16.73 -16.87 13.44
CA PHE A 247 -17.07 -18.23 13.00
C PHE A 247 -17.34 -19.22 14.14
N GLY A 248 -17.11 -18.85 15.41
CA GLY A 248 -17.35 -19.71 16.57
C GLY A 248 -16.30 -20.80 16.79
N LEU A 249 -15.13 -20.69 16.15
CA LEU A 249 -14.01 -21.62 16.29
C LEU A 249 -13.20 -21.40 17.57
N ILE A 250 -13.25 -20.19 18.12
CA ILE A 250 -12.65 -19.85 19.41
C ILE A 250 -13.65 -19.09 20.29
N ASP A 251 -13.52 -19.25 21.61
CA ASP A 251 -14.37 -18.56 22.58
C ASP A 251 -14.19 -17.03 22.50
N ARG A 252 -15.31 -16.32 22.33
CA ARG A 252 -15.37 -14.87 22.21
C ARG A 252 -14.97 -14.16 23.51
N ASN A 253 -15.19 -14.79 24.66
CA ASN A 253 -14.98 -14.20 25.98
C ASN A 253 -13.61 -14.55 26.60
N SER A 254 -12.90 -15.53 26.03
CA SER A 254 -11.61 -15.97 26.56
C SER A 254 -10.46 -15.12 26.04
N GLN A 255 -10.01 -14.18 26.86
CA GLN A 255 -8.82 -13.36 26.56
C GLN A 255 -7.56 -14.21 26.38
N LYS A 256 -7.44 -15.32 27.12
CA LYS A 256 -6.29 -16.23 27.00
C LYS A 256 -6.22 -16.88 25.62
N VAL A 257 -7.35 -17.41 25.14
CA VAL A 257 -7.42 -18.03 23.81
C VAL A 257 -7.19 -16.99 22.71
N HIS A 258 -7.74 -15.78 22.87
CA HIS A 258 -7.48 -14.67 21.97
C HIS A 258 -5.99 -14.35 21.86
N ASN A 259 -5.29 -14.16 22.99
CA ASN A 259 -3.88 -13.82 23.00
C ASN A 259 -3.02 -14.92 22.36
N ILE A 260 -3.28 -16.19 22.69
CA ILE A 260 -2.53 -17.32 22.11
C ILE A 260 -2.72 -17.38 20.59
N THR A 261 -3.97 -17.24 20.13
CA THR A 261 -4.30 -17.27 18.71
C THR A 261 -3.67 -16.09 17.95
N LEU A 262 -3.74 -14.90 18.54
CA LEU A 262 -3.11 -13.70 17.99
C LEU A 262 -1.59 -13.90 17.85
N THR A 263 -0.92 -14.36 18.91
CA THR A 263 0.51 -14.65 18.87
C THR A 263 0.84 -15.72 17.83
N ALA A 264 0.01 -16.77 17.70
CA ALA A 264 0.20 -17.80 16.68
C ALA A 264 0.14 -17.22 15.25
N PHE A 265 -0.83 -16.35 14.95
CA PHE A 265 -0.90 -15.69 13.64
C PHE A 265 0.24 -14.70 13.39
N CYS A 266 0.73 -14.00 14.43
CA CYS A 266 1.91 -13.14 14.33
C CYS A 266 3.18 -13.92 13.92
N VAL A 267 3.23 -15.23 14.17
CA VAL A 267 4.32 -16.11 13.70
C VAL A 267 3.98 -16.74 12.34
N LEU A 268 2.78 -17.30 12.22
CA LEU A 268 2.35 -18.07 11.05
C LEU A 268 2.33 -17.22 9.77
N LEU A 269 1.84 -15.99 9.85
CA LEU A 269 1.65 -15.14 8.67
C LEU A 269 2.99 -14.72 8.02
N PRO A 270 3.97 -14.16 8.77
CA PRO A 270 5.29 -13.85 8.17
C PRO A 270 6.01 -15.08 7.60
N VAL A 271 5.89 -16.23 8.28
CA VAL A 271 6.49 -17.50 7.80
C VAL A 271 5.82 -17.98 6.52
N THR A 272 4.50 -17.82 6.41
CA THR A 272 3.77 -18.14 5.17
C THR A 272 4.18 -17.22 4.03
N CYS A 273 4.35 -15.91 4.28
CA CYS A 273 4.87 -14.98 3.28
C CYS A 273 6.28 -15.39 2.80
N LEU A 274 7.17 -15.80 3.71
CA LEU A 274 8.49 -16.31 3.36
C LEU A 274 8.41 -17.59 2.50
N ALA A 275 7.54 -18.53 2.87
CA ALA A 275 7.35 -19.76 2.11
C ALA A 275 6.85 -19.49 0.68
N ILE A 276 5.89 -18.56 0.53
CA ILE A 276 5.40 -18.12 -0.79
C ILE A 276 6.52 -17.45 -1.59
N PHE A 277 7.29 -16.56 -0.98
CA PHE A 277 8.43 -15.93 -1.65
C PHE A 277 9.47 -16.97 -2.13
N CYS A 278 9.84 -17.92 -1.26
CA CYS A 278 10.79 -18.99 -1.58
C CYS A 278 10.28 -20.00 -2.63
N SER A 279 8.97 -20.03 -2.92
CA SER A 279 8.40 -20.88 -3.97
C SER A 279 8.79 -20.45 -5.39
N GLY A 280 9.35 -19.25 -5.54
CA GLY A 280 9.79 -18.72 -6.83
C GLY A 280 8.68 -18.03 -7.63
N ILE A 281 7.59 -17.62 -6.97
CA ILE A 281 6.56 -16.78 -7.60
C ILE A 281 7.18 -15.47 -8.11
N ASN A 282 6.81 -15.04 -9.31
CA ASN A 282 7.24 -13.76 -9.82
C ASN A 282 6.64 -12.63 -8.93
N PRO A 283 7.46 -11.69 -8.41
CA PRO A 283 6.97 -10.61 -7.55
C PRO A 283 5.93 -9.71 -8.21
N VAL A 284 6.04 -9.44 -9.51
CA VAL A 284 5.09 -8.60 -10.27
C VAL A 284 3.73 -9.29 -10.31
N ASP A 285 3.71 -10.58 -10.65
CA ASP A 285 2.46 -11.36 -10.69
C ASP A 285 1.81 -11.45 -9.30
N ALA A 286 2.61 -11.60 -8.25
CA ALA A 286 2.11 -11.62 -6.87
C ALA A 286 1.46 -10.28 -6.46
N ILE A 287 2.07 -9.15 -6.84
CA ILE A 287 1.52 -7.80 -6.58
C ILE A 287 0.21 -7.59 -7.35
N LEU A 288 0.18 -7.95 -8.63
CA LEU A 288 -1.02 -7.84 -9.46
C LEU A 288 -2.14 -8.72 -8.92
N LEU A 289 -1.84 -9.95 -8.52
CA LEU A 289 -2.81 -10.85 -7.88
C LEU A 289 -3.37 -10.27 -6.59
N ALA A 290 -2.49 -9.74 -5.71
CA ALA A 290 -2.91 -9.09 -4.48
C ALA A 290 -3.84 -7.89 -4.76
N GLY A 291 -3.49 -7.03 -5.72
CA GLY A 291 -4.32 -5.88 -6.11
C GLY A 291 -5.69 -6.27 -6.64
N MET A 292 -5.76 -7.31 -7.46
CA MET A 292 -7.04 -7.85 -7.91
C MET A 292 -7.90 -8.33 -6.76
N MET A 293 -7.33 -9.09 -5.82
CA MET A 293 -8.08 -9.57 -4.65
C MET A 293 -8.60 -8.39 -3.81
N GLN A 294 -7.80 -7.34 -3.63
CA GLN A 294 -8.23 -6.14 -2.94
C GLN A 294 -9.37 -5.42 -3.68
N ALA A 295 -9.25 -5.24 -5.00
CA ALA A 295 -10.28 -4.59 -5.81
C ALA A 295 -11.64 -5.30 -5.71
N ILE A 296 -11.63 -6.64 -5.67
CA ILE A 296 -12.85 -7.45 -5.51
C ILE A 296 -13.51 -7.25 -4.13
N MET A 297 -12.72 -6.98 -3.09
CA MET A 297 -13.25 -6.75 -1.74
C MET A 297 -13.85 -5.34 -1.55
N LEU A 298 -13.42 -4.35 -2.34
CA LEU A 298 -13.88 -2.96 -2.20
C LEU A 298 -15.41 -2.78 -2.33
N PRO A 299 -16.12 -3.40 -3.30
CA PRO A 299 -17.58 -3.36 -3.35
C PRO A 299 -18.25 -3.88 -2.08
N MET A 300 -17.74 -4.97 -1.50
CA MET A 300 -18.28 -5.57 -0.29
C MET A 300 -18.14 -4.61 0.91
N LEU A 301 -17.01 -3.93 1.03
CA LEU A 301 -16.77 -2.93 2.07
C LEU A 301 -17.63 -1.68 1.86
N GLY A 302 -17.75 -1.22 0.63
CA GLY A 302 -18.64 -0.10 0.30
C GLY A 302 -20.10 -0.40 0.64
N PHE A 303 -20.58 -1.60 0.32
CA PHE A 303 -21.93 -2.05 0.74
C PHE A 303 -22.05 -2.13 2.26
N SER A 304 -21.04 -2.64 2.96
CA SER A 304 -21.02 -2.68 4.42
C SER A 304 -21.11 -1.27 5.02
N ALA A 305 -20.39 -0.29 4.46
CA ALA A 305 -20.45 1.10 4.90
C ALA A 305 -21.84 1.72 4.70
N LEU A 306 -22.50 1.44 3.56
CA LEU A 306 -23.89 1.82 3.30
C LEU A 306 -24.84 1.18 4.33
N TYR A 307 -24.69 -0.13 4.58
CA TYR A 307 -25.48 -0.82 5.59
C TYR A 307 -25.31 -0.21 6.98
N PHE A 308 -24.07 0.03 7.43
CA PHE A 308 -23.82 0.67 8.71
C PHE A 308 -24.43 2.07 8.78
N ARG A 309 -24.35 2.84 7.69
CA ARG A 309 -24.89 4.20 7.61
C ARG A 309 -26.39 4.25 7.85
N TRP A 310 -27.18 3.37 7.23
CA TRP A 310 -28.64 3.42 7.29
C TRP A 310 -29.28 2.51 8.34
N TYR A 311 -28.64 1.41 8.73
CA TYR A 311 -29.26 0.39 9.58
C TYR A 311 -28.63 0.25 10.97
N ALA A 312 -27.36 0.61 11.15
CA ALA A 312 -26.66 0.36 12.42
C ALA A 312 -26.21 1.62 13.17
N THR A 313 -26.03 2.75 12.46
CA THR A 313 -25.58 4.01 13.05
C THR A 313 -26.69 4.62 13.91
N ASP A 314 -26.37 5.03 15.13
CA ASP A 314 -27.28 5.81 15.99
C ASP A 314 -27.63 7.14 15.29
N GLN A 315 -28.92 7.46 15.19
CA GLN A 315 -29.38 8.65 14.46
C GLN A 315 -28.78 9.95 15.01
N ARG A 316 -28.41 10.00 16.29
CA ARG A 316 -27.76 11.17 16.91
C ARG A 316 -26.30 11.38 16.44
N LEU A 317 -25.70 10.36 15.82
CA LEU A 317 -24.35 10.37 15.27
C LEU A 317 -24.34 10.42 13.74
N ALA A 318 -25.51 10.41 13.11
CA ALA A 318 -25.67 10.40 11.67
C ALA A 318 -25.02 11.64 11.03
N PRO A 319 -24.09 11.48 10.05
CA PRO A 319 -23.62 12.62 9.27
C PRO A 319 -24.74 13.27 8.43
N GLY A 320 -24.46 14.44 7.85
CA GLY A 320 -25.42 15.17 7.01
C GLY A 320 -25.51 14.62 5.58
N LYS A 321 -26.49 15.11 4.80
CA LYS A 321 -26.81 14.63 3.44
C LYS A 321 -25.63 14.68 2.44
N ALA A 322 -24.73 15.65 2.58
CA ALA A 322 -23.54 15.74 1.72
C ALA A 322 -22.62 14.52 1.87
N TRP A 323 -22.49 13.99 3.09
CA TRP A 323 -21.72 12.76 3.35
C TRP A 323 -22.41 11.52 2.77
N ASP A 324 -23.74 11.50 2.73
CA ASP A 324 -24.50 10.40 2.12
C ASP A 324 -24.25 10.36 0.61
N ILE A 325 -24.31 11.52 -0.04
CA ILE A 325 -24.01 11.64 -1.46
C ILE A 325 -22.57 11.20 -1.74
N ALA A 326 -21.60 11.68 -0.96
CA ALA A 326 -20.20 11.28 -1.11
C ALA A 326 -20.00 9.77 -0.90
N LEU A 327 -20.67 9.19 0.09
CA LEU A 327 -20.61 7.75 0.37
C LEU A 327 -21.19 6.92 -0.78
N VAL A 328 -22.32 7.34 -1.35
CA VAL A 328 -22.94 6.67 -2.51
C VAL A 328 -22.05 6.78 -3.74
N ILE A 329 -21.51 7.96 -4.04
CA ILE A 329 -20.57 8.15 -5.15
C ILE A 329 -19.33 7.26 -4.96
N SER A 330 -18.77 7.23 -3.75
CA SER A 330 -17.66 6.36 -3.42
C SER A 330 -18.02 4.89 -3.65
N PHE A 331 -19.18 4.43 -3.17
CA PHE A 331 -19.64 3.05 -3.39
C PHE A 331 -19.75 2.71 -4.87
N VAL A 332 -20.35 3.59 -5.69
CA VAL A 332 -20.46 3.39 -7.13
C VAL A 332 -19.07 3.29 -7.77
N GLY A 333 -18.12 4.14 -7.38
CA GLY A 333 -16.74 4.06 -7.85
C GLY A 333 -16.05 2.74 -7.46
N LEU A 334 -16.19 2.30 -6.21
CA LEU A 334 -15.68 1.01 -5.74
C LEU A 334 -16.34 -0.17 -6.47
N LEU A 335 -17.64 -0.07 -6.77
CA LEU A 335 -18.38 -1.09 -7.52
C LEU A 335 -17.89 -1.21 -8.96
N ILE A 336 -17.74 -0.08 -9.66
CA ILE A 336 -17.24 -0.03 -11.03
C ILE A 336 -15.83 -0.64 -11.11
N THR A 337 -14.95 -0.24 -10.19
CA THR A 337 -13.55 -0.72 -10.16
C THR A 337 -13.46 -2.20 -9.80
N GLY A 338 -14.27 -2.67 -8.84
CA GLY A 338 -14.34 -4.10 -8.49
C GLY A 338 -14.90 -4.97 -9.63
N ILE A 339 -16.01 -4.55 -10.27
CA ILE A 339 -16.57 -5.25 -11.43
C ILE A 339 -15.56 -5.29 -12.58
N TRP A 340 -14.91 -4.16 -12.86
CA TRP A 340 -13.88 -4.08 -13.89
C TRP A 340 -12.72 -5.04 -13.60
N GLY A 341 -12.24 -5.09 -12.35
CA GLY A 341 -11.18 -6.01 -11.95
C GLY A 341 -11.52 -7.48 -12.23
N VAL A 342 -12.78 -7.87 -12.08
CA VAL A 342 -13.27 -9.22 -12.44
C VAL A 342 -13.33 -9.40 -13.96
N VAL A 343 -13.92 -8.44 -14.69
CA VAL A 343 -14.08 -8.50 -16.15
C VAL A 343 -12.74 -8.56 -16.86
N ALA A 344 -11.77 -7.75 -16.43
CA ALA A 344 -10.41 -7.73 -16.99
C ALA A 344 -9.66 -9.06 -16.84
N LYS A 345 -10.11 -9.95 -15.95
CA LYS A 345 -9.55 -11.30 -15.77
C LYS A 345 -10.22 -12.35 -16.66
N LEU A 346 -11.46 -12.09 -17.08
CA LEU A 346 -12.27 -13.04 -17.86
C LEU A 346 -12.10 -12.85 -19.38
N ILE A 347 -11.53 -11.73 -19.82
CA ILE A 347 -11.30 -11.35 -21.23
C ILE A 347 -9.80 -11.36 -21.52
#